data_AF-A0A193G1B5-F1
#
_entry.id   AF-A0A193G1B5-F1
#
_cell.length_a   1.000
_cell.length_b   1.000
_cell.length_c   1.000
_cell.angle_alpha   90.00
_cell.angle_beta   90.00
_cell.angle_gamma   90.00
#
_symmetry.space_group_name_H-M   'P 1'
#
loop_
_entity.id
_entity.type
_entity.pdbx_description
1 polymer ?
#
loop_
_entity_poly.entity_id
_entity_poly.type
_entity_poly.pdbx_seq_one_letter_code
_entity_poly.pdbx_strand_id
1 'polypeptide(L)'
;MPCTLADLAADHVQLLTDAFSSLSTGGSPPDLTRIRLQKVAIHPDNLNAPAIAAALELLSELSPSHAGQARAFVESLVMKISPLTRGTDVCQSFDELVKERGFSRSAFLGALAALETVPDRSALLNDFLGQLQTEGLDFMSISSIRVAATRAQQDRLIGGTVLSREIDHFSDAWLAVNPPTSKLRPYIEAALTALKTQFSGHHDNDLIGRFVMRAITKCVDQN
;
A
#
# COMPACT_ATOMS: atom_id res chain seq x y z
N MET A 1 25.26 14.38 -11.51
CA MET A 1 24.34 15.45 -11.04
C MET A 1 23.04 15.32 -11.81
N PRO A 2 21.88 15.48 -11.16
CA PRO A 2 20.62 15.61 -11.88
C PRO A 2 20.62 16.93 -12.68
N CYS A 3 20.24 16.88 -13.95
CA CYS A 3 20.01 18.06 -14.78
C CYS A 3 18.56 18.07 -15.24
N THR A 4 17.97 19.24 -15.44
CA THR A 4 16.65 19.34 -16.05
C THR A 4 16.75 19.17 -17.56
N LEU A 5 15.64 18.82 -18.23
CA LEU A 5 15.62 18.79 -19.69
C LEU A 5 15.86 20.18 -20.30
N ALA A 6 15.58 21.25 -19.55
CA ALA A 6 15.87 22.61 -19.95
C ALA A 6 17.37 22.95 -19.92
N ASP A 7 18.19 22.20 -19.18
CA ASP A 7 19.65 22.40 -19.08
C ASP A 7 20.42 21.72 -20.25
N LEU A 8 19.70 21.06 -21.17
CA LEU A 8 20.30 20.43 -22.35
C LEU A 8 20.70 21.49 -23.39
N ALA A 9 21.53 21.10 -24.36
CA ALA A 9 21.87 21.98 -25.48
C ALA A 9 20.61 22.41 -26.24
N ALA A 10 20.60 23.65 -26.75
CA ALA A 10 19.43 24.29 -27.35
C ALA A 10 18.76 23.42 -28.44
N ASP A 11 19.56 22.75 -29.27
CA ASP A 11 19.05 21.88 -30.34
C ASP A 11 18.23 20.70 -29.77
N HIS A 12 18.66 20.12 -28.65
CA HIS A 12 17.92 19.03 -27.98
C HIS A 12 16.67 19.53 -27.28
N VAL A 13 16.74 20.72 -26.66
CA VAL A 13 15.58 21.37 -26.03
C VAL A 13 14.50 21.63 -27.06
N GLN A 14 14.88 22.10 -28.26
CA GLN A 14 13.96 22.35 -29.36
C GLN A 14 13.28 21.04 -29.81
N LEU A 15 14.06 19.99 -30.06
CA LEU A 15 13.53 18.67 -30.45
C LEU A 15 12.56 18.10 -29.41
N LEU A 16 12.88 18.22 -28.12
CA LEU A 16 12.01 17.77 -27.04
C LEU A 16 10.72 18.60 -26.97
N THR A 17 10.82 19.91 -27.13
CA THR A 17 9.66 20.81 -27.13
C THR A 17 8.72 20.48 -28.27
N ASP A 18 9.25 20.28 -29.48
CA ASP A 18 8.47 19.93 -30.66
C ASP A 18 7.79 18.56 -30.48
N ALA A 19 8.55 17.57 -29.99
CA ALA A 19 8.04 16.24 -29.73
C ALA A 19 6.91 16.25 -28.67
N PHE A 20 7.12 16.87 -27.51
CA PHE A 20 6.10 16.90 -26.46
C PHE A 20 4.88 17.78 -26.84
N SER A 21 5.08 18.84 -27.63
CA SER A 21 3.98 19.64 -28.17
C SER A 21 3.10 18.81 -29.12
N SER A 22 3.68 17.88 -29.87
CA SER A 22 2.92 16.95 -30.71
C SER A 22 2.04 15.98 -29.89
N LEU A 23 2.37 15.73 -28.62
CA LEU A 23 1.56 14.89 -27.72
C LEU A 23 0.36 15.64 -27.12
N SER A 24 0.32 16.97 -27.27
CA SER A 24 -0.62 17.86 -26.57
C SER A 24 -1.35 18.76 -27.58
N THR A 25 -2.33 18.23 -28.30
CA THR A 25 -3.12 19.04 -29.25
C THR A 25 -3.87 20.16 -28.52
N GLY A 26 -3.42 21.41 -28.69
CA GLY A 26 -4.06 22.61 -28.14
C GLY A 26 -3.62 23.00 -26.72
N GLY A 27 -2.59 22.35 -26.17
CA GLY A 27 -2.04 22.67 -24.84
C GLY A 27 -0.94 23.74 -24.85
N SER A 28 -0.67 24.34 -23.68
CA SER A 28 0.54 25.15 -23.47
C SER A 28 1.79 24.28 -23.67
N PRO A 29 2.90 24.82 -24.22
CA PRO A 29 4.12 24.08 -24.38
C PRO A 29 4.60 23.45 -23.05
N PRO A 30 5.23 22.28 -23.12
CA PRO A 30 5.62 21.52 -21.95
C PRO A 30 6.75 22.22 -21.19
N ASP A 31 6.60 22.30 -19.87
CA ASP A 31 7.59 22.90 -18.99
C ASP A 31 8.75 21.92 -18.71
N LEU A 32 9.81 22.03 -19.51
CA LEU A 32 11.00 21.18 -19.42
C LEU A 32 11.80 21.36 -18.12
N THR A 33 11.54 22.42 -17.33
CA THR A 33 12.18 22.60 -16.02
C THR A 33 11.67 21.59 -14.97
N ARG A 34 10.48 21.02 -15.22
CA ARG A 34 9.84 20.04 -14.34
C ARG A 34 10.28 18.61 -14.57
N ILE A 35 11.03 18.34 -15.65
CA ILE A 35 11.51 17.01 -16.00
C ILE A 35 13.01 16.95 -15.75
N ARG A 36 13.43 15.97 -14.93
CA ARG A 36 14.83 15.79 -14.52
C ARG A 36 15.39 14.50 -15.08
N LEU A 37 16.62 14.56 -15.58
CA LEU A 37 17.46 13.42 -15.92
C LEU A 37 18.42 13.14 -14.76
N GLN A 38 18.43 11.89 -14.30
CA GLN A 38 19.34 11.46 -13.24
C GLN A 38 20.07 10.20 -13.68
N LYS A 39 21.40 10.21 -13.57
CA LYS A 39 22.22 9.01 -13.72
C LYS A 39 22.22 8.26 -12.40
N VAL A 40 21.77 7.01 -12.42
CA VAL A 40 21.71 6.14 -11.23
C VAL A 40 22.40 4.82 -11.54
N ALA A 41 23.10 4.25 -10.57
CA ALA A 41 23.62 2.90 -10.69
C ALA A 41 22.46 1.90 -10.57
N ILE A 42 22.29 1.04 -11.57
CA ILE A 42 21.21 0.06 -11.62
C ILE A 42 21.81 -1.33 -11.39
N HIS A 43 21.26 -2.08 -10.45
CA HIS A 43 21.65 -3.47 -10.25
C HIS A 43 21.07 -4.33 -11.39
N PRO A 44 21.85 -5.22 -12.03
CA PRO A 44 21.38 -6.01 -13.17
C PRO A 44 20.14 -6.86 -12.83
N ASP A 45 20.07 -7.41 -11.61
CA ASP A 45 18.94 -8.24 -11.17
C ASP A 45 17.70 -7.44 -10.77
N ASN A 46 17.80 -6.11 -10.63
CA ASN A 46 16.68 -5.27 -10.21
C ASN A 46 16.70 -3.91 -10.91
N LEU A 47 16.29 -3.92 -12.18
CA LEU A 47 16.24 -2.75 -13.04
C LEU A 47 15.23 -1.69 -12.57
N ASN A 48 14.21 -2.10 -11.82
CA ASN A 48 13.08 -1.26 -11.43
C ASN A 48 13.30 -0.53 -10.08
N ALA A 49 14.24 -0.99 -9.25
CA ALA A 49 14.45 -0.46 -7.90
C ALA A 49 14.65 1.07 -7.84
N PRO A 50 15.44 1.71 -8.71
CA PRO A 50 15.60 3.17 -8.68
C PRO A 50 14.31 3.92 -8.98
N ALA A 51 13.51 3.44 -9.93
CA ALA A 51 12.24 4.05 -10.30
C ALA A 51 11.20 3.91 -9.18
N ILE A 52 11.16 2.74 -8.52
CA ILE A 52 10.31 2.50 -7.35
C ILE A 52 10.69 3.46 -6.22
N ALA A 53 11.99 3.59 -5.92
CA ALA A 53 12.47 4.46 -4.85
C ALA A 53 12.11 5.94 -5.09
N ALA A 54 12.31 6.46 -6.31
CA ALA A 54 11.98 7.84 -6.64
C ALA A 54 10.47 8.11 -6.61
N ALA A 55 9.65 7.17 -7.08
CA ALA A 55 8.19 7.29 -7.01
C ALA A 55 7.68 7.23 -5.57
N LEU A 56 8.31 6.42 -4.72
CA LEU A 56 8.02 6.35 -3.29
C LEU A 56 8.33 7.65 -2.56
N GLU A 57 9.49 8.25 -2.83
CA GLU A 57 9.90 9.53 -2.26
C GLU A 57 8.90 10.62 -2.63
N LEU A 58 8.56 10.72 -3.92
CA LEU A 58 7.57 11.68 -4.42
C LEU A 58 6.18 11.51 -3.77
N LEU A 59 5.69 10.28 -3.65
CA LEU A 59 4.40 10.01 -3.02
C LEU A 59 4.43 10.26 -1.52
N SER A 60 5.56 10.03 -0.86
CA SER A 60 5.71 10.32 0.57
C SER A 60 5.68 11.83 0.84
N GLU A 61 6.23 12.63 -0.07
CA GLU A 61 6.17 14.10 0.01
C GLU A 61 4.78 14.65 -0.30
N LEU A 62 4.17 14.20 -1.41
CA LEU A 62 2.88 14.72 -1.88
C LEU A 62 1.69 14.17 -1.10
N SER A 63 1.85 13.00 -0.48
CA SER A 63 0.77 12.31 0.20
C SER A 63 1.29 11.54 1.42
N PRO A 64 1.69 12.25 2.50
CA PRO A 64 2.25 11.62 3.71
C PRO A 64 1.29 10.61 4.35
N SER A 65 -0.02 10.85 4.25
CA SER A 65 -1.07 9.94 4.72
C SER A 65 -1.07 8.60 3.98
N HIS A 66 -0.55 8.55 2.75
CA HIS A 66 -0.48 7.34 1.93
C HIS A 66 0.91 6.72 1.90
N ALA A 67 1.90 7.29 2.60
CA ALA A 67 3.29 6.80 2.56
C ALA A 67 3.41 5.31 2.98
N GLY A 68 2.57 4.84 3.91
CA GLY A 68 2.52 3.44 4.35
C GLY A 68 2.07 2.46 3.26
N GLN A 69 1.22 2.92 2.34
CA GLN A 69 0.67 2.14 1.23
C GLN A 69 1.31 2.45 -0.13
N ALA A 70 2.02 3.59 -0.22
CA ALA A 70 2.66 4.08 -1.43
C ALA A 70 3.59 3.03 -2.03
N ARG A 71 4.25 2.23 -1.20
CA ARG A 71 5.13 1.15 -1.66
C ARG A 71 4.38 0.10 -2.48
N ALA A 72 3.31 -0.45 -1.93
CA ALA A 72 2.50 -1.44 -2.63
C ALA A 72 1.87 -0.86 -3.90
N PHE A 73 1.47 0.41 -3.86
CA PHE A 73 0.95 1.12 -5.04
C PHE A 73 1.99 1.32 -6.13
N VAL A 74 3.18 1.79 -5.80
CA VAL A 74 4.28 1.98 -6.75
C VAL A 74 4.73 0.64 -7.32
N GLU A 75 4.85 -0.39 -6.48
CA GLU A 75 5.18 -1.75 -6.92
C GLU A 75 4.10 -2.30 -7.89
N SER A 76 2.82 -2.10 -7.58
CA SER A 76 1.69 -2.47 -8.46
C SER A 76 1.69 -1.67 -9.77
N LEU A 77 1.97 -0.37 -9.71
CA LEU A 77 2.06 0.51 -10.88
C LEU A 77 3.21 0.07 -11.79
N VAL A 78 4.38 -0.19 -11.22
CA VAL A 78 5.53 -0.71 -11.96
C VAL A 78 5.22 -2.07 -12.53
N MET A 79 4.52 -2.96 -11.81
CA MET A 79 4.09 -4.26 -12.33
C MET A 79 3.07 -4.12 -13.47
N LYS A 80 2.24 -3.07 -13.48
CA LYS A 80 1.27 -2.80 -14.55
C LYS A 80 1.91 -2.16 -15.77
N ILE A 81 2.89 -1.26 -15.57
CA ILE A 81 3.58 -0.55 -16.66
C ILE A 81 4.72 -1.38 -17.26
N SER A 82 5.45 -2.18 -16.47
CA SER A 82 6.61 -2.95 -16.95
C SER A 82 6.28 -3.91 -18.11
N PRO A 83 5.14 -4.61 -18.14
CA PRO A 83 4.75 -5.42 -19.31
C PRO A 83 4.47 -4.56 -20.54
N LEU A 84 3.86 -3.38 -20.37
CA LEU A 84 3.55 -2.46 -21.47
C LEU A 84 4.82 -1.91 -22.14
N THR A 85 5.92 -1.78 -21.39
CA THR A 85 7.21 -1.32 -21.90
C THR A 85 8.09 -2.45 -22.46
N ARG A 86 7.78 -3.71 -22.11
CA ARG A 86 8.50 -4.90 -22.60
C ARG A 86 7.98 -5.41 -23.95
N GLY A 87 6.77 -5.01 -24.36
CA GLY A 87 6.27 -5.32 -25.69
C GLY A 87 7.21 -4.78 -26.76
N THR A 88 7.84 -5.66 -27.54
CA THR A 88 8.66 -5.29 -28.70
C THR A 88 7.83 -5.12 -29.97
N ASP A 89 6.51 -5.29 -29.89
CA ASP A 89 5.62 -5.16 -31.04
C ASP A 89 5.70 -3.75 -31.63
N VAL A 90 5.82 -3.68 -32.95
CA VAL A 90 5.96 -2.40 -33.64
C VAL A 90 4.59 -1.75 -33.71
N CYS A 91 4.34 -0.72 -32.90
CA CYS A 91 3.18 0.15 -33.08
C CYS A 91 3.37 0.94 -34.39
N GLN A 92 2.42 0.83 -35.33
CA GLN A 92 2.50 1.45 -36.65
C GLN A 92 2.05 2.92 -36.63
N SER A 93 1.38 3.34 -35.56
CA SER A 93 0.95 4.72 -35.37
C SER A 93 1.10 5.17 -33.92
N PHE A 94 1.12 6.49 -33.73
CA PHE A 94 1.16 7.10 -32.42
C PHE A 94 -0.10 6.81 -31.60
N ASP A 95 -1.29 6.80 -32.22
CA ASP A 95 -2.55 6.46 -31.55
C ASP A 95 -2.55 5.00 -31.06
N GLU A 96 -1.98 4.09 -31.85
CA GLU A 96 -1.80 2.68 -31.46
C GLU A 96 -0.80 2.55 -30.30
N LEU A 97 0.28 3.33 -30.30
CA LEU A 97 1.22 3.37 -29.17
C LEU A 97 0.54 3.87 -27.89
N VAL A 98 -0.25 4.95 -27.96
CA VAL A 98 -0.98 5.49 -26.82
C VAL A 98 -2.04 4.50 -26.33
N LYS A 99 -2.74 3.81 -27.23
CA LYS A 99 -3.74 2.81 -26.87
C LYS A 99 -3.12 1.58 -26.21
N GLU A 100 -2.04 1.05 -26.76
CA GLU A 100 -1.43 -0.21 -26.30
C GLU A 100 -0.49 -0.01 -25.11
N ARG A 101 0.13 1.16 -24.96
CA ARG A 101 1.17 1.42 -23.94
C ARG A 101 0.94 2.67 -23.09
N GLY A 102 -0.09 3.46 -23.38
CA GLY A 102 -0.37 4.69 -22.66
C GLY A 102 -0.90 4.43 -21.26
N PHE A 103 -0.38 5.18 -20.29
CA PHE A 103 -0.95 5.27 -18.96
C PHE A 103 -1.30 6.74 -18.69
N SER A 104 -2.60 7.06 -18.76
CA SER A 104 -3.04 8.44 -18.65
C SER A 104 -2.93 8.97 -17.22
N ARG A 105 -2.81 10.30 -17.07
CA ARG A 105 -2.90 10.97 -15.76
C ARG A 105 -4.22 10.63 -15.04
N SER A 106 -5.33 10.50 -15.77
CA SER A 106 -6.61 10.09 -15.20
C SER A 106 -6.60 8.65 -14.67
N ALA A 107 -5.93 7.72 -15.36
CA ALA A 107 -5.74 6.35 -14.89
C ALA A 107 -4.85 6.30 -13.63
N PHE A 108 -3.81 7.14 -13.57
CA PHE A 108 -2.98 7.30 -12.37
C PHE A 108 -3.80 7.82 -11.18
N LEU A 109 -4.54 8.92 -11.37
CA LEU A 109 -5.39 9.50 -10.33
C LEU A 109 -6.50 8.55 -9.88
N GLY A 110 -7.09 7.80 -10.81
CA GLY A 110 -8.08 6.77 -10.49
C GLY A 110 -7.49 5.62 -9.68
N ALA A 111 -6.26 5.18 -10.00
CA ALA A 111 -5.57 4.15 -9.23
C ALA A 111 -5.16 4.66 -7.84
N LEU A 112 -4.75 5.92 -7.72
CA LEU A 112 -4.45 6.56 -6.45
C LEU A 112 -5.70 6.72 -5.57
N ALA A 113 -6.82 7.17 -6.14
CA ALA A 113 -8.10 7.26 -5.45
C ALA A 113 -8.65 5.88 -5.04
N ALA A 114 -8.42 4.83 -5.84
CA ALA A 114 -8.77 3.47 -5.44
C ALA A 114 -7.91 2.99 -4.25
N LEU A 115 -6.64 3.38 -4.18
CA LEU A 115 -5.78 3.08 -3.03
C LEU A 115 -6.29 3.73 -1.74
N GLU A 116 -6.79 4.98 -1.82
CA GLU A 116 -7.45 5.67 -0.70
C GLU A 116 -8.63 4.89 -0.11
N THR A 117 -9.30 4.06 -0.92
CA THR A 117 -10.39 3.19 -0.43
C THR A 117 -9.90 1.93 0.27
N VAL A 118 -8.60 1.60 0.17
CA VAL A 118 -8.01 0.45 0.85
C VAL A 118 -7.57 0.90 2.25
N PRO A 119 -8.16 0.35 3.34
CA PRO A 119 -7.80 0.77 4.68
C PRO A 119 -6.35 0.39 5.02
N ASP A 120 -5.59 1.32 5.61
CA ASP A 120 -4.26 1.01 6.16
C ASP A 120 -4.41 0.20 7.43
N ARG A 121 -4.44 -1.13 7.28
CA ARG A 121 -4.54 -2.08 8.39
C ARG A 121 -3.40 -1.93 9.41
N SER A 122 -2.23 -1.44 8.97
CA SER A 122 -1.09 -1.19 9.87
C SER A 122 -1.35 0.06 10.71
N ALA A 123 -1.83 1.14 10.09
CA ALA A 123 -2.25 2.35 10.81
C ALA A 123 -3.37 2.05 11.81
N LEU A 124 -4.41 1.32 11.37
CA LEU A 124 -5.52 0.91 12.24
C LEU A 124 -5.06 0.04 13.42
N LEU A 125 -4.12 -0.87 13.18
CA LEU A 125 -3.51 -1.65 14.26
C LEU A 125 -2.72 -0.76 15.22
N ASN A 126 -1.98 0.23 14.72
CA ASN A 126 -1.23 1.17 15.56
C ASN A 126 -2.17 2.05 16.40
N ASP A 127 -3.26 2.54 15.83
CA ASP A 127 -4.28 3.31 16.55
C ASP A 127 -4.92 2.46 17.65
N PHE A 128 -5.28 1.22 17.32
CA PHE A 128 -5.84 0.25 18.26
C PHE A 128 -4.89 -0.06 19.43
N LEU A 129 -3.61 -0.31 19.13
CA LEU A 129 -2.58 -0.55 20.15
C LEU A 129 -2.31 0.71 20.98
N GLY A 130 -2.32 1.90 20.35
CA GLY A 130 -2.18 3.18 21.04
C GLY A 130 -3.30 3.39 22.05
N GLN A 131 -4.54 3.12 21.68
CA GLN A 131 -5.67 3.19 22.59
C GLN A 131 -5.55 2.17 23.74
N LEU A 132 -5.15 0.92 23.49
CA LEU A 132 -4.91 -0.06 24.56
C LEU A 132 -3.84 0.39 25.54
N GLN A 133 -2.78 1.03 25.05
CA GLN A 133 -1.74 1.60 25.89
C GLN A 133 -2.29 2.73 26.78
N THR A 134 -3.13 3.61 26.22
CA THR A 134 -3.81 4.66 27.02
C THR A 134 -4.79 4.10 28.06
N GLU A 135 -5.35 2.91 27.79
CA GLU A 135 -6.23 2.18 28.71
C GLU A 135 -5.44 1.29 29.70
N GLY A 136 -4.12 1.44 29.75
CA GLY A 136 -3.24 0.86 30.77
C GLY A 136 -2.78 -0.57 30.49
N LEU A 137 -2.80 -1.03 29.22
CA LEU A 137 -2.09 -2.24 28.83
C LEU A 137 -0.59 -1.97 28.78
N ASP A 138 0.21 -2.89 29.31
CA ASP A 138 1.65 -2.69 29.43
C ASP A 138 2.38 -2.78 28.07
N PHE A 139 3.54 -2.12 28.01
CA PHE A 139 4.33 -2.02 26.79
C PHE A 139 4.78 -3.39 26.23
N MET A 140 5.04 -4.38 27.10
CA MET A 140 5.49 -5.70 26.68
C MET A 140 4.33 -6.49 26.03
N SER A 141 3.12 -6.38 26.60
CA SER A 141 1.90 -6.93 26.00
C SER A 141 1.59 -6.27 24.66
N ILE A 142 1.68 -4.93 24.55
CA ILE A 142 1.51 -4.21 23.28
C ILE A 142 2.47 -4.71 22.20
N SER A 143 3.75 -4.85 22.56
CA SER A 143 4.78 -5.36 21.64
C SER A 143 4.50 -6.80 21.21
N SER A 144 4.08 -7.64 22.14
CA SER A 144 3.76 -9.06 21.88
C SER A 144 2.53 -9.20 20.99
N ILE A 145 1.47 -8.41 21.23
CA ILE A 145 0.26 -8.38 20.40
C ILE A 145 0.59 -7.91 18.98
N ARG A 146 1.47 -6.91 18.81
CA ARG A 146 1.91 -6.44 17.49
C ARG A 146 2.59 -7.55 16.68
N VAL A 147 3.49 -8.30 17.32
CA VAL A 147 4.15 -9.46 16.69
C VAL A 147 3.14 -10.54 16.33
N ALA A 148 2.23 -10.87 17.26
CA ALA A 148 1.16 -11.84 17.03
C ALA A 148 0.23 -11.45 15.86
N ALA A 149 -0.19 -10.18 15.80
CA ALA A 149 -1.02 -9.64 14.72
C ALA A 149 -0.32 -9.74 13.35
N THR A 150 0.99 -9.45 13.31
CA THR A 150 1.80 -9.59 12.10
C THR A 150 1.87 -11.05 11.64
N ARG A 151 2.12 -11.99 12.57
CA ARG A 151 2.13 -13.43 12.27
C ARG A 151 0.77 -13.92 11.80
N ALA A 152 -0.32 -13.50 12.44
CA ALA A 152 -1.67 -13.85 12.04
C ALA A 152 -1.98 -13.38 10.61
N GLN A 153 -1.51 -12.18 10.23
CA GLN A 153 -1.69 -11.67 8.87
C GLN A 153 -0.85 -12.45 7.85
N GLN A 154 0.39 -12.81 8.19
CA GLN A 154 1.23 -13.66 7.34
C GLN A 154 0.63 -15.06 7.14
N ASP A 155 0.13 -15.68 8.22
CA ASP A 155 -0.56 -16.98 8.19
C ASP A 155 -1.75 -16.96 7.23
N ARG A 156 -2.54 -15.88 7.24
CA ARG A 156 -3.68 -15.72 6.31
C ARG A 156 -3.24 -15.58 4.85
N LEU A 157 -2.13 -14.91 4.57
CA LEU A 157 -1.61 -14.74 3.19
C LEU A 157 -1.21 -16.08 2.56
N ILE A 158 -0.77 -17.05 3.36
CA ILE A 158 -0.41 -18.40 2.90
C ILE A 158 -1.58 -19.40 2.99
N GLY A 159 -2.80 -18.93 3.30
CA GLY A 159 -4.03 -19.73 3.36
C GLY A 159 -4.42 -20.23 4.76
N GLY A 160 -3.56 -20.05 5.76
CA GLY A 160 -3.80 -20.44 7.15
C GLY A 160 -3.85 -21.95 7.40
N THR A 161 -3.89 -22.32 8.68
CA THR A 161 -4.12 -23.70 9.13
C THR A 161 -5.61 -23.95 9.39
N VAL A 162 -6.00 -25.20 9.67
CA VAL A 162 -7.38 -25.52 10.08
C VAL A 162 -7.74 -24.78 11.37
N LEU A 163 -6.88 -24.92 12.38
CA LEU A 163 -7.05 -24.30 13.69
C LEU A 163 -7.08 -22.77 13.61
N SER A 164 -6.23 -22.19 12.75
CA SER A 164 -6.23 -20.74 12.57
C SER A 164 -7.55 -20.30 11.89
N ARG A 165 -8.07 -21.00 10.90
CA ARG A 165 -9.41 -20.69 10.36
C ARG A 165 -10.54 -20.84 11.39
N GLU A 166 -10.46 -21.80 12.30
CA GLU A 166 -11.43 -21.95 13.40
C GLU A 166 -11.42 -20.76 14.37
N ILE A 167 -10.23 -20.30 14.78
CA ILE A 167 -10.08 -19.11 15.64
C ILE A 167 -10.63 -17.86 14.94
N ASP A 168 -10.38 -17.72 13.62
CA ASP A 168 -10.90 -16.59 12.84
C ASP A 168 -12.43 -16.64 12.75
N HIS A 169 -13.00 -17.82 12.52
CA HIS A 169 -14.45 -18.02 12.46
C HIS A 169 -15.13 -17.73 13.81
N PHE A 170 -14.55 -18.20 14.91
CA PHE A 170 -15.02 -17.86 16.24
C PHE A 170 -14.99 -16.35 16.48
N SER A 171 -13.88 -15.71 16.13
CA SER A 171 -13.70 -14.27 16.31
C SER A 171 -14.76 -13.49 15.51
N ASP A 172 -15.01 -13.87 14.27
CA ASP A 172 -16.06 -13.26 13.44
C ASP A 172 -17.45 -13.41 14.04
N ALA A 173 -17.79 -14.61 14.52
CA ALA A 173 -19.08 -14.89 15.15
C ALA A 173 -19.25 -14.07 16.45
N TRP A 174 -18.18 -13.95 17.24
CA TRP A 174 -18.18 -13.17 18.47
C TRP A 174 -18.34 -11.68 18.19
N LEU A 175 -17.61 -11.13 17.21
CA LEU A 175 -17.71 -9.73 16.79
C LEU A 175 -19.13 -9.37 16.29
N ALA A 176 -19.80 -10.30 15.62
CA ALA A 176 -21.15 -10.07 15.09
C ALA A 176 -22.21 -9.88 16.18
N VAL A 177 -22.01 -10.47 17.37
CA VAL A 177 -22.98 -10.42 18.48
C VAL A 177 -22.52 -9.54 19.64
N ASN A 178 -21.26 -9.08 19.64
CA ASN A 178 -20.70 -8.20 20.65
C ASN A 178 -20.21 -6.90 20.00
N PRO A 179 -21.02 -5.83 19.96
CA PRO A 179 -20.62 -4.56 19.38
C PRO A 179 -19.46 -3.92 20.16
N PRO A 180 -18.58 -3.14 19.49
CA PRO A 180 -17.49 -2.43 20.16
C PRO A 180 -18.00 -1.52 21.27
N THR A 181 -17.29 -1.49 22.40
CA THR A 181 -17.60 -0.56 23.50
C THR A 181 -16.73 0.70 23.39
N SER A 182 -17.01 1.71 24.21
CA SER A 182 -16.20 2.95 24.26
C SER A 182 -14.78 2.73 24.79
N LYS A 183 -14.46 1.56 25.35
CA LYS A 183 -13.14 1.17 25.82
C LYS A 183 -12.70 -0.15 25.19
N LEU A 184 -11.53 -0.18 24.57
CA LEU A 184 -11.03 -1.37 23.88
C LEU A 184 -10.57 -2.47 24.83
N ARG A 185 -9.98 -2.13 25.97
CA ARG A 185 -9.40 -3.10 26.89
C ARG A 185 -10.45 -4.05 27.49
N PRO A 186 -11.55 -3.58 28.10
CA PRO A 186 -12.60 -4.49 28.60
C PRO A 186 -13.22 -5.35 27.49
N TYR A 187 -13.33 -4.78 26.29
CA TYR A 187 -13.84 -5.49 25.11
C TYR A 187 -12.92 -6.66 24.71
N ILE A 188 -11.61 -6.44 24.69
CA ILE A 188 -10.62 -7.49 24.41
C ILE A 188 -10.54 -8.52 25.53
N GLU A 189 -10.59 -8.10 26.79
CA GLU A 189 -10.58 -9.02 27.94
C GLU A 189 -11.79 -9.96 27.90
N ALA A 190 -12.96 -9.46 27.51
CA ALA A 190 -14.15 -10.28 27.29
C ALA A 190 -13.97 -11.25 26.10
N ALA A 191 -13.43 -10.78 24.97
CA ALA A 191 -13.16 -11.61 23.81
C ALA A 191 -12.12 -12.71 24.11
N LEU A 192 -11.04 -12.38 24.81
CA LEU A 192 -10.01 -13.32 25.24
C LEU A 192 -10.60 -14.38 26.17
N THR A 193 -11.44 -13.97 27.13
CA THR A 193 -12.12 -14.91 28.02
C THR A 193 -12.95 -15.91 27.22
N ALA A 194 -13.70 -15.45 26.23
CA ALA A 194 -14.49 -16.30 25.36
C ALA A 194 -13.62 -17.22 24.49
N LEU A 195 -12.55 -16.69 23.89
CA LEU A 195 -11.58 -17.47 23.08
C LEU A 195 -10.94 -18.59 23.91
N LYS A 196 -10.55 -18.32 25.15
CA LYS A 196 -9.90 -19.31 26.02
C LYS A 196 -10.81 -20.46 26.44
N THR A 197 -12.13 -20.31 26.31
CA THR A 197 -13.05 -21.44 26.53
C THR A 197 -12.89 -22.55 25.49
N GLN A 198 -12.47 -22.19 24.27
CA GLN A 198 -12.31 -23.12 23.14
C GLN A 198 -10.85 -23.35 22.76
N PHE A 199 -9.98 -22.35 22.96
CA PHE A 199 -8.59 -22.34 22.49
C PHE A 199 -7.59 -22.15 23.65
N SER A 200 -7.79 -22.87 24.76
CA SER A 200 -7.01 -22.72 26.00
C SER A 200 -5.51 -23.03 25.87
N GLY A 201 -5.09 -23.76 24.83
CA GLY A 201 -3.70 -24.10 24.55
C GLY A 201 -2.86 -23.00 23.91
N HIS A 202 -3.45 -21.84 23.59
CA HIS A 202 -2.76 -20.73 22.93
C HIS A 202 -2.34 -19.64 23.91
N HIS A 203 -1.25 -18.94 23.57
CA HIS A 203 -0.82 -17.79 24.32
C HIS A 203 -1.81 -16.62 24.15
N ASP A 204 -2.12 -15.92 25.24
CA ASP A 204 -3.13 -14.87 25.26
C ASP A 204 -2.86 -13.79 24.21
N ASN A 205 -1.60 -13.38 24.03
CA ASN A 205 -1.22 -12.38 23.03
C ASN A 205 -1.42 -12.87 21.59
N ASP A 206 -1.30 -14.17 21.32
CA ASP A 206 -1.55 -14.75 19.99
C ASP A 206 -3.04 -14.71 19.67
N LEU A 207 -3.88 -15.07 20.64
CA LEU A 207 -5.34 -14.99 20.52
C LEU A 207 -5.80 -13.54 20.33
N ILE A 208 -5.28 -12.62 21.15
CA ILE A 208 -5.60 -11.18 21.05
C ILE A 208 -5.14 -10.65 19.69
N GLY A 209 -3.89 -10.85 19.29
CA GLY A 209 -3.38 -10.32 18.02
C GLY A 209 -4.20 -10.79 16.83
N ARG A 210 -4.64 -12.03 16.85
CA ARG A 210 -5.46 -12.62 15.79
C ARG A 210 -6.89 -12.08 15.77
N PHE A 211 -7.50 -11.94 16.96
CA PHE A 211 -8.81 -11.33 17.16
C PHE A 211 -8.85 -9.87 16.71
N VAL A 212 -7.85 -9.07 17.13
CA VAL A 212 -7.74 -7.64 16.76
C VAL A 212 -7.70 -7.47 15.26
N MET A 213 -6.93 -8.30 14.55
CA MET A 213 -6.89 -8.24 13.10
C MET A 213 -8.25 -8.59 12.46
N ARG A 214 -9.08 -9.46 13.07
CA ARG A 214 -10.46 -9.68 12.59
C ARG A 214 -11.37 -8.50 12.90
N ALA A 215 -11.23 -7.90 14.08
CA ALA A 215 -11.98 -6.71 14.48
C ALA A 215 -11.72 -5.54 13.51
N ILE A 216 -10.46 -5.28 13.18
CA ILE A 216 -10.06 -4.27 12.17
C ILE A 216 -10.70 -4.59 10.82
N THR A 217 -10.64 -5.85 10.37
CA THR A 217 -11.27 -6.25 9.10
C THR A 217 -12.78 -6.03 9.13
N LYS A 218 -13.50 -6.51 10.15
CA LYS A 218 -14.96 -6.47 10.17
C LYS A 218 -15.55 -5.09 10.48
N CYS A 219 -14.88 -4.30 11.31
CA CYS A 219 -15.41 -3.02 11.79
C CYS A 219 -14.98 -1.82 10.93
N VAL A 220 -13.86 -1.92 10.21
CA VAL A 220 -13.27 -0.77 9.49
C VAL A 220 -13.06 -1.06 8.00
N ASP A 221 -12.89 -2.32 7.61
CA ASP A 221 -12.60 -2.75 6.24
C ASP A 221 -13.74 -3.63 5.69
N GLN A 222 -14.90 -3.02 5.40
CA GLN A 222 -16.05 -3.73 4.84
C GLN A 222 -15.88 -4.15 3.36
N ASN A 223 -14.64 -4.26 2.88
CA ASN A 223 -14.30 -4.73 1.53
C ASN A 223 -14.23 -6.26 1.44
#